data_AF-A0A7S3ILP1-F1
#
_entry.id   AF-A0A7S3ILP1-F1
#
_cell.length_a   1.000
_cell.length_b   1.000
_cell.length_c   1.000
_cell.angle_alpha   90.00
_cell.angle_beta   90.00
_cell.angle_gamma   90.00
#
_symmetry.space_group_name_H-M   'P 1'
#
loop_
_entity.id
_entity.type
_entity.pdbx_description
1 polymer ?
#
loop_
_entity_poly.entity_id
_entity_poly.type
_entity_poly.pdbx_seq_one_letter_code
_entity_poly.pdbx_strand_id
1 'polypeptide(L)'
;YYAMFLLRRWVFALIPFLVPQLESARIVSLFVVNLWYTIDYFAQRVQASKTRRRLEMFNELGFGILIYHMISFSSLNPSAESAFFMGYSFISLVTGLILVNIYVTLKVASDKYKRMLDSQ
;
A
#
# COMPACT_ATOMS: atom_id res chain seq x y z
N TYR A 1 13.16 8.93 -9.91
CA TYR A 1 11.73 8.86 -9.51
C TYR A 1 11.46 7.76 -8.49
N TYR A 2 11.67 6.47 -8.80
CA TYR A 2 11.38 5.36 -7.87
C TYR A 2 12.07 5.47 -6.50
N ALA A 3 13.36 5.82 -6.47
CA ALA A 3 14.08 6.01 -5.20
C ALA A 3 13.50 7.17 -4.36
N MET A 4 13.12 8.29 -5.00
CA MET A 4 12.47 9.41 -4.32
C MET A 4 11.06 9.07 -3.82
N PHE A 5 10.30 8.28 -4.59
CA PHE A 5 9.00 7.74 -4.17
C PHE A 5 9.14 6.85 -2.93
N LEU A 6 10.08 5.91 -2.95
CA LEU A 6 10.35 5.04 -1.81
C LEU A 6 10.83 5.85 -0.59
N LEU A 7 11.78 6.77 -0.77
CA LEU A 7 12.28 7.63 0.29
C LEU A 7 11.15 8.45 0.93
N ARG A 8 10.30 9.07 0.11
CA ARG A 8 9.13 9.82 0.60
C ARG A 8 8.20 8.92 1.41
N ARG A 9 7.96 7.68 0.96
CA ARG A 9 7.18 6.68 1.71
C ARG A 9 7.82 6.31 3.06
N TRP A 10 9.12 6.09 3.09
CA TRP A 10 9.87 5.81 4.32
C TRP A 10 9.77 6.97 5.30
N VAL A 11 9.98 8.21 4.84
CA VAL A 11 9.84 9.40 5.69
C VAL A 11 8.43 9.49 6.26
N PHE A 12 7.39 9.34 5.44
CA PHE A 12 5.99 9.39 5.91
C PHE A 12 5.62 8.23 6.84
N ALA A 13 6.17 7.03 6.62
CA ALA A 13 5.99 5.90 7.51
C ALA A 13 6.73 6.05 8.84
N LEU A 14 7.81 6.84 8.88
CA LEU A 14 8.60 7.11 10.10
C LEU A 14 8.01 8.23 10.96
N ILE A 15 7.23 9.16 10.41
CA ILE A 15 6.59 10.26 11.16
C ILE A 15 5.79 9.76 12.38
N PRO A 16 4.96 8.70 12.26
CA PRO A 16 4.24 8.14 13.41
C PRO A 16 5.13 7.64 14.55
N PHE A 17 6.39 7.28 14.28
CA PHE A 17 7.34 6.84 15.30
C PHE A 17 7.90 8.01 16.13
N LEU A 18 7.73 9.26 15.66
CA LEU A 18 8.08 10.46 16.41
C LEU A 18 7.04 10.82 17.47
N VAL A 19 5.90 10.13 17.52
CA VAL A 19 4.83 10.32 18.52
C VAL A 19 4.83 9.13 19.50
N PRO A 20 5.71 9.12 20.52
CA PRO A 20 5.94 7.92 21.31
C PRO A 20 4.84 7.58 22.32
N GLN A 21 3.89 8.47 22.63
CA GLN A 21 3.13 8.35 23.87
C GLN A 21 1.81 7.57 23.76
N LEU A 22 1.21 7.45 22.57
CA LEU A 22 -0.09 6.77 22.39
C LEU A 22 -0.10 5.92 21.12
N GLU A 23 -0.25 4.60 21.27
CA GLU A 23 -0.32 3.65 20.13
C GLU A 23 -1.43 4.02 19.14
N SER A 24 -2.58 4.43 19.66
CA SER A 24 -3.72 4.90 18.87
C SER A 24 -3.37 6.13 18.02
N ALA A 25 -2.68 7.11 18.61
CA ALA A 25 -2.25 8.32 17.91
C ALA A 25 -1.24 8.00 16.79
N ARG A 26 -0.35 7.02 17.01
CA ARG A 26 0.56 6.55 15.96
C ARG A 26 -0.20 5.97 14.77
N ILE A 27 -1.14 5.06 15.00
CA ILE A 27 -1.90 4.42 13.91
C ILE A 27 -2.77 5.44 13.17
N VAL A 28 -3.44 6.34 13.89
CA VAL A 28 -4.25 7.41 13.29
C VAL A 28 -3.37 8.37 12.48
N SER A 29 -2.23 8.78 13.01
CA SER A 29 -1.30 9.66 12.28
C SER A 29 -0.75 8.98 11.01
N LEU A 30 -0.43 7.68 11.07
CA LEU A 30 0.00 6.89 9.91
C LEU A 30 -1.08 6.85 8.84
N PHE A 31 -2.34 6.64 9.24
CA PHE A 31 -3.49 6.62 8.35
C PHE A 31 -3.72 7.97 7.68
N VAL A 32 -3.73 9.07 8.46
CA VAL A 32 -3.91 10.42 7.94
C VAL A 32 -2.79 10.79 6.97
N VAL A 33 -1.55 10.52 7.32
CA VAL A 33 -0.39 10.76 6.45
C VAL A 33 -0.48 9.96 5.16
N ASN A 34 -0.85 8.68 5.23
CA ASN A 34 -1.04 7.84 4.04
C ASN A 34 -2.18 8.37 3.15
N LEU A 35 -3.28 8.83 3.73
CA LEU A 35 -4.40 9.42 2.99
C LEU A 35 -3.98 10.70 2.27
N TRP A 36 -3.30 11.62 2.96
CA TRP A 36 -2.79 12.87 2.38
C TRP A 36 -1.81 12.59 1.25
N TYR A 37 -0.88 11.66 1.48
CA TYR A 37 0.05 11.20 0.45
C TYR A 37 -0.67 10.66 -0.78
N THR A 38 -1.70 9.82 -0.56
CA THR A 38 -2.49 9.22 -1.63
C THR A 38 -3.23 10.28 -2.46
N ILE A 39 -3.82 11.28 -1.80
CA ILE A 39 -4.51 12.41 -2.45
C ILE A 39 -3.51 13.25 -3.28
N ASP A 40 -2.37 13.62 -2.70
CA ASP A 40 -1.30 14.36 -3.39
C ASP A 40 -0.79 13.58 -4.62
N TYR A 41 -0.59 12.27 -4.45
CA TYR A 41 -0.18 11.37 -5.52
C TYR A 41 -1.19 11.35 -6.69
N PHE A 42 -2.50 11.31 -6.38
CA PHE A 42 -3.55 11.36 -7.41
C PHE A 42 -3.62 12.69 -8.14
N ALA A 43 -3.40 13.80 -7.42
CA ALA A 43 -3.46 15.14 -7.99
C ALA A 43 -2.36 15.36 -9.04
N GLN A 44 -1.13 14.89 -8.78
CA GLN A 44 0.03 15.22 -9.61
C GLN A 44 0.12 14.43 -10.93
N ARG A 45 -0.63 13.33 -11.11
CA ARG A 45 -0.71 12.53 -12.36
C ARG A 45 0.65 12.22 -13.02
N VAL A 46 1.70 11.98 -12.24
CA VAL A 46 3.11 11.98 -12.71
C VAL A 46 3.46 10.83 -13.68
N GLN A 47 2.64 9.78 -13.75
CA GLN A 47 2.95 8.59 -14.56
C GLN A 47 2.46 8.66 -16.01
N ALA A 48 3.35 8.35 -16.95
CA ALA A 48 3.04 8.25 -18.38
C ALA A 48 2.11 7.05 -18.71
N SER A 49 2.24 5.92 -18.00
CA SER A 49 1.42 4.73 -18.24
C SER A 49 0.16 4.71 -17.37
N LYS A 50 -1.01 4.67 -18.01
CA LYS A 50 -2.32 4.55 -17.32
C LYS A 50 -2.39 3.28 -16.46
N THR A 51 -1.84 2.16 -16.94
CA THR A 51 -1.83 0.87 -16.22
C THR A 51 -0.99 0.96 -14.95
N ARG A 52 0.21 1.52 -15.07
CA ARG A 52 1.10 1.69 -13.92
C ARG A 52 0.51 2.64 -12.88
N ARG A 53 -0.10 3.74 -13.33
CA ARG A 53 -0.82 4.66 -12.43
C ARG A 53 -1.89 3.91 -11.65
N ARG A 54 -2.77 3.16 -12.33
CA ARG A 54 -3.86 2.37 -11.71
C ARG A 54 -3.34 1.37 -10.68
N LEU A 55 -2.23 0.69 -10.96
CA LEU A 55 -1.61 -0.25 -10.02
C LEU A 55 -1.06 0.47 -8.79
N GLU A 56 -0.38 1.60 -8.97
CA GLU A 56 0.10 2.41 -7.85
C GLU A 56 -1.07 2.95 -7.01
N MET A 57 -2.19 3.36 -7.64
CA MET A 57 -3.42 3.74 -6.90
C MET A 57 -3.96 2.59 -6.05
N PHE A 58 -4.06 1.40 -6.66
CA PHE A 58 -4.55 0.20 -6.02
C PHE A 58 -3.68 -0.17 -4.81
N ASN A 59 -2.35 -0.08 -4.97
CA ASN A 59 -1.41 -0.34 -3.89
C ASN A 59 -1.57 0.66 -2.75
N GLU A 60 -1.66 1.97 -3.03
CA GLU A 60 -1.83 2.97 -1.97
C GLU A 60 -3.14 2.82 -1.21
N LEU A 61 -4.25 2.53 -1.89
CA LEU A 61 -5.52 2.20 -1.23
C LEU A 61 -5.41 0.92 -0.40
N GLY A 62 -4.73 -0.11 -0.93
CA GLY A 62 -4.43 -1.34 -0.20
C GLY A 62 -3.63 -1.10 1.07
N PHE A 63 -2.62 -0.23 1.02
CA PHE A 63 -1.84 0.18 2.19
C PHE A 63 -2.71 0.91 3.23
N GLY A 64 -3.61 1.79 2.81
CA GLY A 64 -4.59 2.40 3.73
C GLY A 64 -5.43 1.37 4.48
N ILE A 65 -5.90 0.33 3.78
CA ILE A 65 -6.67 -0.78 4.39
C ILE A 65 -5.79 -1.60 5.34
N LEU A 66 -4.52 -1.84 5.00
CA LEU A 66 -3.58 -2.54 5.89
C LEU A 66 -3.28 -1.73 7.16
N ILE A 67 -3.14 -0.41 7.05
CA ILE A 67 -2.95 0.49 8.21
C ILE A 67 -4.19 0.43 9.10
N TYR A 68 -5.39 0.40 8.53
CA TYR A 68 -6.63 0.23 9.30
C TYR A 68 -6.63 -1.08 10.10
N HIS A 69 -6.17 -2.19 9.50
CA HIS A 69 -6.06 -3.47 10.22
C HIS A 69 -5.06 -3.43 11.39
N MET A 70 -4.08 -2.51 11.40
CA MET A 70 -3.18 -2.36 12.55
C MET A 70 -3.93 -1.98 13.83
N ILE A 71 -5.09 -1.30 13.73
CA ILE A 71 -5.95 -1.00 14.88
C ILE A 71 -6.39 -2.30 15.56
N SER A 72 -6.74 -3.32 14.79
CA SER A 72 -7.20 -4.61 15.30
C SER A 72 -6.14 -5.43 16.04
N PHE A 73 -4.86 -5.12 15.80
CA PHE A 73 -3.72 -5.74 16.50
C PHE A 73 -3.17 -4.87 17.64
N SER A 74 -3.72 -3.67 17.83
CA SER A 74 -3.30 -2.77 18.90
C SER A 74 -3.98 -3.10 20.23
N SER A 75 -3.46 -2.52 21.31
CA SER A 75 -4.08 -2.59 22.64
C SER A 75 -5.52 -2.06 22.71
N LEU A 76 -5.99 -1.39 21.64
CA LEU A 76 -7.38 -0.94 21.50
C LEU A 76 -8.38 -2.07 21.26
N ASN A 77 -7.92 -3.26 20.83
CA ASN A 77 -8.79 -4.41 20.66
C ASN A 77 -8.71 -5.31 21.90
N PRO A 78 -9.70 -5.28 22.80
CA PRO A 78 -9.66 -6.08 24.02
C PRO A 78 -9.94 -7.57 23.79
N SER A 79 -10.45 -7.95 22.61
CA SER A 79 -10.81 -9.34 22.30
C SER A 79 -9.71 -10.06 21.52
N ALA A 80 -9.08 -11.04 22.16
CA ALA A 80 -8.08 -11.90 21.52
C ALA A 80 -8.66 -12.72 20.36
N GLU A 81 -9.92 -13.15 20.48
CA GLU A 81 -10.63 -13.86 19.42
C GLU A 81 -10.85 -12.95 18.20
N SER A 82 -11.29 -11.70 18.43
CA SER A 82 -11.42 -10.72 17.36
C SER A 82 -10.08 -10.43 16.69
N ALA A 83 -9.01 -10.23 17.47
CA ALA A 83 -7.66 -10.01 16.94
C ALA A 83 -7.18 -11.19 16.06
N PHE A 84 -7.49 -12.42 16.45
CA PHE A 84 -7.14 -13.62 15.69
C PHE A 84 -7.84 -13.69 14.33
N PHE A 85 -9.16 -13.48 14.28
CA PHE A 85 -9.90 -13.45 13.02
C PHE A 85 -9.48 -12.29 12.11
N MET A 86 -9.17 -11.12 12.69
CA MET A 86 -8.59 -10.00 11.96
C MET A 86 -7.21 -10.32 11.38
N GLY A 87 -6.44 -11.19 12.06
CA GLY A 87 -5.22 -11.81 11.55
C GLY A 87 -5.39 -12.49 10.19
N TYR A 88 -6.41 -13.35 10.06
CA TYR A 88 -6.69 -14.03 8.79
C TYR A 88 -7.09 -13.04 7.70
N SER A 89 -7.95 -12.07 8.02
CA SER A 89 -8.37 -11.03 7.06
C SER A 89 -7.16 -10.24 6.54
N PHE A 90 -6.24 -9.87 7.44
CA PHE A 90 -5.00 -9.19 7.09
C PHE A 90 -4.13 -10.01 6.14
N ILE A 91 -3.91 -11.30 6.45
CA ILE A 91 -3.12 -12.21 5.60
C ILE A 91 -3.77 -12.35 4.22
N SER A 92 -5.08 -12.53 4.15
CA SER A 92 -5.82 -12.61 2.88
C SER A 92 -5.68 -11.33 2.05
N LEU A 93 -5.76 -10.15 2.69
CA LEU A 93 -5.62 -8.87 2.00
C LEU A 93 -4.18 -8.69 1.45
N VAL A 94 -3.16 -8.98 2.26
CA VAL A 94 -1.75 -8.95 1.83
C VAL A 94 -1.53 -9.89 0.66
N THR A 95 -2.05 -11.12 0.75
CA THR A 95 -1.92 -12.12 -0.32
C THR A 95 -2.58 -11.63 -1.61
N GLY A 96 -3.79 -11.09 -1.52
CA GLY A 96 -4.50 -10.51 -2.67
C GLY A 96 -3.73 -9.36 -3.32
N LEU A 97 -3.18 -8.44 -2.53
CA LEU A 97 -2.35 -7.35 -3.02
C LEU A 97 -1.12 -7.87 -3.77
N ILE A 98 -0.42 -8.87 -3.22
CA ILE A 98 0.75 -9.49 -3.86
C ILE A 98 0.34 -10.14 -5.19
N LEU A 99 -0.73 -10.92 -5.21
CA LEU A 99 -1.20 -11.61 -6.42
C LEU A 99 -1.55 -10.63 -7.54
N VAL A 100 -2.22 -9.52 -7.24
CA VAL A 100 -2.53 -8.47 -8.24
C VAL A 100 -1.25 -7.85 -8.80
N ASN A 101 -0.26 -7.56 -7.95
CA ASN A 101 1.03 -7.00 -8.40
C ASN A 101 1.80 -7.98 -9.28
N ILE A 102 1.84 -9.27 -8.91
CA ILE A 102 2.46 -10.33 -9.71
C ILE A 102 1.76 -10.43 -11.07
N TYR A 103 0.43 -10.53 -11.08
CA TYR A 103 -0.35 -10.65 -12.30
C TYR A 103 -0.09 -9.49 -13.28
N VAL A 104 -0.14 -8.24 -12.81
CA VAL A 104 0.10 -7.07 -13.66
C VAL A 104 1.54 -7.05 -14.17
N THR A 105 2.51 -7.43 -13.35
CA THR A 105 3.93 -7.50 -13.76
C THR A 105 4.14 -8.54 -14.85
N LEU A 106 3.58 -9.75 -14.68
CA LEU A 106 3.65 -10.82 -15.67
C LEU A 106 2.96 -10.43 -16.99
N LYS A 107 1.80 -9.77 -16.90
CA LYS A 107 1.09 -9.28 -18.09
C LYS A 107 1.94 -8.28 -18.88
N VAL A 108 2.52 -7.29 -18.21
CA VAL A 108 3.40 -6.30 -18.86
C VAL A 108 4.63 -6.96 -19.48
N ALA A 109 5.23 -7.94 -18.81
CA ALA A 109 6.36 -8.70 -19.35
C ALA A 109 5.97 -9.52 -20.58
N SER A 110 4.83 -10.21 -20.54
CA SER A 110 4.30 -10.99 -21.67
C SER A 110 4.00 -10.10 -22.89
N ASP A 111 3.35 -8.96 -22.68
CA ASP A 111 3.04 -7.99 -23.75
C ASP A 111 4.30 -7.36 -24.36
N LYS A 112 5.38 -7.23 -23.58
CA LYS A 112 6.68 -6.78 -24.08
C LYS A 112 7.34 -7.87 -24.93
N TYR A 113 7.31 -9.12 -24.47
CA TYR A 113 7.89 -10.26 -25.19
C TYR A 113 7.22 -10.50 -26.54
N LYS A 114 5.87 -10.47 -26.59
CA LYS A 114 5.13 -10.59 -27.86
C LYS A 114 5.54 -9.54 -28.89
N ARG A 115 5.63 -8.28 -28.48
CA ARG A 115 6.06 -7.18 -29.36
C ARG A 115 7.47 -7.34 -29.91
N MET A 116 8.37 -8.01 -29.17
CA MET A 116 9.72 -8.29 -29.66
C MET A 116 9.72 -9.38 -30.73
N LEU A 117 8.88 -10.42 -30.57
CA LEU A 117 8.71 -11.47 -31.57
C LEU A 117 8.06 -10.96 -32.86
N ASP A 118 7.05 -10.09 -32.75
CA ASP A 118 6.36 -9.53 -33.92
C ASP A 118 7.22 -8.53 -34.73
N SER A 119 8.37 -8.10 -34.17
CA SER A 119 9.31 -7.17 -34.81
C SER A 119 10.48 -7.84 -35.55
N GLN A 120 10.55 -9.18 -35.49
CA GLN A 120 11.53 -10.02 -36.20
C GLN A 120 10.91 -10.62 -37.46
#